data_AF-A0A966B9S1-F1
#
_entry.id   AF-A0A966B9S1-F1
#
_cell.length_a   1.000
_cell.length_b   1.000
_cell.length_c   1.000
_cell.angle_alpha   90.00
_cell.angle_beta   90.00
_cell.angle_gamma   90.00
#
_symmetry.space_group_name_H-M   'P 1'
#
loop_
_entity.id
_entity.type
_entity.pdbx_description
1 polymer ?
#
loop_
_entity_poly.entity_id
_entity_poly.type
_entity_poly.pdbx_seq_one_letter_code
_entity_poly.pdbx_strand_id
1 'polypeptide(L)'
;MSDTTERTLVETAATRPPFYRDAIVVKWLAQIITLAVVMFAAIFLAREAGDGLRAKSIQTGYGFLDVDPDIALGEGIDTDPATGGRALWVGMVNTIRMAIAGIFLATILGTLIGIGRLSSNWLVAKLASAFIEYMRNIPLLVHIILFFVTIATVFPGFGGDVDSVTGEVIQGPIPGVLHISNKGISIPRLHIDDGFYQWMIIVVVGLVTARWVARKRHEVQDQTGAESYPIFSAIGVVLAFALVGWFIHPIFGWVGDAIFAPIRDLLDGTPEALVQVLLTITAVA
;
A
#
# COMPACT_ATOMS: atom_id res chain seq x y z
N MET A 1 36.16 -62.08 -58.86
CA MET A 1 37.08 -61.59 -57.80
C MET A 1 36.56 -60.30 -57.14
N SER A 2 35.24 -60.05 -57.14
CA SER A 2 34.60 -58.91 -56.46
C SER A 2 33.74 -59.32 -55.26
N ASP A 3 33.13 -60.51 -55.29
CA ASP A 3 32.22 -61.03 -54.23
C ASP A 3 32.95 -61.28 -52.89
N THR A 4 34.21 -61.71 -52.92
CA THR A 4 35.01 -61.95 -51.70
C THR A 4 35.35 -60.66 -50.96
N THR A 5 35.54 -59.56 -51.70
CA THR A 5 35.87 -58.24 -51.14
C THR A 5 34.62 -57.58 -50.55
N GLU A 6 33.46 -57.73 -51.20
CA GLU A 6 32.19 -57.25 -50.63
C GLU A 6 31.82 -58.00 -49.34
N ARG A 7 31.99 -59.33 -49.28
CA ARG A 7 31.70 -60.10 -48.06
C ARG A 7 32.59 -59.72 -46.86
N THR A 8 33.88 -59.46 -47.11
CA THR A 8 34.83 -59.07 -46.05
C THR A 8 34.62 -57.64 -45.56
N LEU A 9 34.15 -56.73 -46.42
CA LEU A 9 33.77 -55.38 -46.02
C LEU A 9 32.46 -55.36 -45.21
N VAL A 10 31.50 -56.22 -45.53
CA VAL A 10 30.23 -56.36 -44.77
C VAL A 10 30.46 -57.00 -43.39
N GLU A 11 31.38 -57.97 -43.29
CA GLU A 11 31.70 -58.65 -42.02
C GLU A 11 32.47 -57.74 -41.04
N THR A 12 33.33 -56.86 -41.55
CA THR A 12 34.06 -55.87 -40.73
C THR A 12 33.15 -54.74 -40.21
N ALA A 13 32.02 -54.47 -40.88
CA ALA A 13 31.07 -53.43 -40.49
C ALA A 13 30.14 -53.83 -39.32
N ALA A 14 30.12 -55.10 -38.90
CA ALA A 14 29.12 -55.63 -37.98
C ALA A 14 29.58 -55.81 -36.52
N THR A 15 30.86 -55.59 -36.18
CA THR A 15 31.32 -55.69 -34.79
C THR A 15 31.03 -54.39 -34.05
N ARG A 16 29.96 -54.38 -33.24
CA ARG A 16 29.68 -53.29 -32.29
C ARG A 16 30.96 -52.99 -31.50
N PRO A 17 31.39 -51.72 -31.41
CA PRO A 17 32.59 -51.38 -30.65
C PRO A 17 32.42 -51.86 -29.21
N PRO A 18 33.47 -52.40 -28.58
CA PRO A 18 33.39 -52.81 -27.19
C PRO A 18 32.96 -51.64 -26.30
N PHE A 19 32.20 -51.90 -25.24
CA PHE A 19 31.48 -50.88 -24.47
C PHE A 19 32.35 -49.71 -23.95
N TYR A 20 33.65 -49.94 -23.71
CA TYR A 20 34.61 -48.92 -23.27
C TYR A 20 35.13 -48.01 -24.41
N ARG A 21 34.87 -48.37 -25.67
CA ARG A 21 35.15 -47.56 -26.88
C ARG A 21 33.87 -47.02 -27.53
N ASP A 22 32.69 -47.42 -27.05
CA ASP A 22 31.43 -46.86 -27.50
C ASP A 22 31.30 -45.40 -27.02
N ALA A 23 31.23 -44.46 -27.97
CA ALA A 23 31.16 -43.04 -27.68
C ALA A 23 29.92 -42.65 -26.88
N ILE A 24 28.81 -43.40 -27.00
CA ILE A 24 27.58 -43.14 -26.24
C ILE A 24 27.80 -43.54 -24.78
N VAL A 25 28.32 -44.76 -24.54
CA VAL A 25 28.55 -45.29 -23.20
C VAL A 25 29.59 -44.45 -22.44
N VAL A 26 30.70 -44.09 -23.08
CA VAL A 26 31.75 -43.27 -22.46
C VAL A 26 31.26 -41.86 -22.11
N LYS A 27 30.44 -41.23 -22.96
CA LYS A 27 29.84 -39.91 -22.68
C LYS A 27 28.91 -39.96 -21.48
N TRP A 28 28.00 -40.94 -21.43
CA TRP A 28 27.09 -41.11 -20.29
C TRP A 28 27.84 -41.44 -19.01
N LEU A 29 28.84 -42.32 -19.07
CA LEU A 29 29.68 -42.64 -17.91
C LEU A 29 30.42 -41.41 -17.39
N ALA A 30 31.06 -40.63 -18.28
CA ALA A 30 31.74 -39.40 -17.92
C ALA A 30 30.78 -38.37 -17.31
N GLN A 31 29.56 -38.24 -17.85
CA GLN A 31 28.56 -37.31 -17.33
C GLN A 31 28.00 -37.75 -15.97
N ILE A 32 27.78 -39.05 -15.75
CA ILE A 32 27.36 -39.60 -14.45
C ILE A 32 28.46 -39.39 -13.41
N ILE A 33 29.72 -39.68 -13.75
CA ILE A 33 30.86 -39.47 -12.85
C ILE A 33 31.00 -37.99 -12.53
N THR A 34 30.91 -37.11 -13.54
CA THR A 34 31.00 -35.66 -13.34
C THR A 34 29.87 -35.18 -12.43
N LEU A 35 28.63 -35.60 -12.67
CA LEU A 35 27.50 -35.28 -11.82
C LEU A 35 27.70 -35.78 -10.39
N ALA A 36 28.19 -37.01 -10.21
CA ALA A 36 28.48 -37.58 -8.90
C ALA A 36 29.55 -36.76 -8.15
N VAL A 37 30.62 -36.34 -8.82
CA VAL A 37 31.66 -35.49 -8.25
C VAL A 37 31.11 -34.12 -7.87
N VAL A 38 30.32 -33.48 -8.74
CA VAL A 38 29.69 -32.18 -8.47
C VAL A 38 28.73 -32.26 -7.29
N MET A 39 27.86 -33.29 -7.26
CA MET A 39 26.91 -33.52 -6.16
C MET A 39 27.64 -33.82 -4.85
N PHE A 40 28.69 -34.65 -4.89
CA PHE A 40 29.52 -34.93 -3.72
C PHE A 40 30.17 -33.64 -3.19
N ALA A 41 30.78 -32.84 -4.07
CA ALA A 41 31.39 -31.57 -3.68
C ALA A 41 30.36 -30.60 -3.09
N ALA A 42 29.19 -30.46 -3.72
CA ALA A 42 28.11 -29.61 -3.22
C ALA A 42 27.62 -30.06 -1.83
N ILE A 43 27.39 -31.36 -1.64
CA ILE A 43 26.94 -31.91 -0.35
C ILE A 43 28.04 -31.76 0.71
N PHE A 44 29.30 -32.03 0.37
CA PHE A 44 30.44 -31.87 1.26
C PHE A 44 30.57 -30.42 1.74
N LEU A 45 30.58 -29.46 0.79
CA LEU A 45 30.66 -28.03 1.12
C LEU A 45 29.45 -27.55 1.93
N ALA A 46 28.23 -27.99 1.59
CA ALA A 46 27.03 -27.62 2.33
C ALA A 46 27.05 -28.13 3.78
N ARG A 47 27.57 -29.35 4.02
CA ARG A 47 27.71 -29.91 5.36
C ARG A 47 28.76 -29.17 6.18
N GLU A 48 29.96 -28.98 5.63
CA GLU A 48 31.04 -28.24 6.30
C GLU A 48 30.62 -26.79 6.61
N ALA A 49 29.94 -26.13 5.68
CA ALA A 49 29.39 -24.79 5.90
C ALA A 49 28.31 -24.81 6.99
N GLY A 50 27.39 -25.76 6.96
CA GLY A 50 26.33 -25.91 7.96
C GLY A 50 26.89 -26.15 9.36
N ASP A 51 27.84 -27.06 9.49
CA ASP A 51 28.47 -27.40 10.77
C ASP A 51 29.31 -26.21 11.30
N GLY A 52 30.03 -25.51 10.42
CA GLY A 52 30.76 -24.30 10.76
C GLY A 52 29.86 -23.13 11.20
N LEU A 53 28.69 -22.96 10.58
CA LEU A 53 27.72 -21.93 10.96
C LEU A 53 27.03 -22.27 12.30
N ARG A 54 26.69 -23.55 12.52
CA ARG A 54 26.14 -24.03 13.79
C ARG A 54 27.12 -23.87 14.95
N ALA A 55 28.42 -24.12 14.72
CA ALA A 55 29.46 -23.86 15.71
C ALA A 55 29.54 -22.38 16.13
N LYS A 56 29.08 -21.46 15.26
CA LYS A 56 29.00 -20.02 15.53
C LYS A 56 27.63 -19.56 16.04
N SER A 57 26.74 -20.49 16.41
CA SER A 57 25.37 -20.18 16.85
C SER A 57 24.55 -19.39 15.82
N ILE A 58 24.90 -19.47 14.53
CA ILE A 58 24.12 -18.88 13.45
C ILE A 58 23.03 -19.89 13.10
N GLN A 59 21.77 -19.54 13.38
CA GLN A 59 20.62 -20.38 13.06
C GLN A 59 20.50 -20.48 11.53
N THR A 60 20.90 -21.63 10.99
CA THR A 60 20.83 -21.94 9.56
C THR A 60 19.63 -22.85 9.31
N GLY A 61 18.64 -22.35 8.57
CA GLY A 61 17.41 -23.08 8.28
C GLY A 61 16.26 -22.13 7.95
N TYR A 62 15.06 -22.68 7.77
CA TYR A 62 13.84 -21.91 7.47
C TYR A 62 13.06 -21.48 8.72
N GLY A 63 13.56 -21.76 9.92
CA GLY A 63 12.88 -21.40 11.18
C GLY A 63 12.66 -19.89 11.36
N PHE A 64 13.45 -19.05 10.68
CA PHE A 64 13.24 -17.60 10.65
C PHE A 64 11.89 -17.20 10.02
N LEU A 65 11.25 -18.09 9.25
CA LEU A 65 9.95 -17.82 8.64
C LEU A 65 8.81 -17.83 9.67
N ASP A 66 8.95 -18.58 10.77
CA ASP A 66 7.89 -18.81 11.76
C ASP A 66 8.09 -17.98 13.03
N VAL A 67 9.23 -17.31 13.16
CA VAL A 67 9.58 -16.48 14.33
C VAL A 67 9.39 -15.01 13.96
N ASP A 68 9.00 -14.22 14.96
CA ASP A 68 8.95 -12.77 14.85
C ASP A 68 10.36 -12.22 14.54
N PRO A 69 10.54 -11.54 13.39
CA PRO A 69 11.83 -11.04 12.98
C PRO A 69 12.25 -9.75 13.71
N ASP A 70 11.40 -9.18 14.58
CA ASP A 70 11.63 -7.93 15.33
C ASP A 70 12.02 -6.77 14.40
N ILE A 71 11.39 -6.71 13.23
CA ILE A 71 11.61 -5.66 12.22
C ILE A 71 10.31 -4.92 11.91
N ALA A 72 10.31 -3.61 12.19
CA ALA A 72 9.26 -2.73 11.72
C ALA A 72 9.46 -2.40 10.23
N LEU A 73 8.46 -2.70 9.40
CA LEU A 73 8.46 -2.33 7.99
C LEU A 73 7.93 -0.91 7.82
N GLY A 74 8.66 -0.08 7.08
CA GLY A 74 8.31 1.35 6.90
C GLY A 74 7.02 1.60 6.10
N GLU A 75 6.60 0.64 5.28
CA GLU A 75 5.39 0.71 4.45
C GLU A 75 4.94 -0.70 4.01
N GLY A 76 3.66 -0.85 3.66
CA GLY A 76 3.13 -2.08 3.11
C GLY A 76 1.73 -2.43 3.63
N ILE A 77 1.30 -3.66 3.35
CA ILE A 77 0.01 -4.21 3.81
C ILE A 77 0.00 -4.58 5.29
N ASP A 78 1.18 -4.66 5.91
CA ASP A 78 1.39 -5.07 7.29
C ASP A 78 2.77 -4.56 7.73
N THR A 79 2.79 -3.58 8.64
CA THR A 79 4.02 -2.87 9.06
C THR A 79 4.71 -3.52 10.25
N ASP A 80 4.03 -4.43 10.95
CA ASP A 80 4.53 -5.13 12.13
C ASP A 80 4.22 -6.63 12.02
N PRO A 81 4.93 -7.35 11.12
CA PRO A 81 4.60 -8.72 10.80
C PRO A 81 5.07 -9.68 11.90
N ALA A 82 4.14 -10.39 12.53
CA ALA A 82 4.41 -11.37 13.59
C ALA A 82 5.30 -12.58 13.20
N THR A 83 5.65 -12.74 11.91
CA THR A 83 6.49 -13.83 11.41
C THR A 83 7.38 -13.38 10.26
N GLY A 84 8.59 -13.93 10.15
CA GLY A 84 9.52 -13.59 9.06
C GLY A 84 8.98 -13.96 7.67
N GLY A 85 8.16 -15.02 7.58
CA GLY A 85 7.47 -15.38 6.33
C GLY A 85 6.47 -14.32 5.88
N ARG A 86 5.72 -13.74 6.84
CA ARG A 86 4.85 -12.59 6.58
C ARG A 86 5.66 -11.37 6.18
N ALA A 87 6.77 -11.08 6.86
CA ALA A 87 7.64 -9.95 6.51
C ALA A 87 8.17 -10.03 5.08
N LEU A 88 8.64 -11.21 4.65
CA LEU A 88 9.08 -11.44 3.27
C LEU A 88 7.94 -11.26 2.25
N TRP A 89 6.75 -11.75 2.57
CA TRP A 89 5.57 -11.57 1.72
C TRP A 89 5.23 -10.09 1.54
N VAL A 90 5.23 -9.32 2.64
CA VAL A 90 4.98 -7.87 2.60
C VAL A 90 6.03 -7.17 1.73
N GLY A 91 7.31 -7.47 1.92
CA GLY A 91 8.38 -6.90 1.11
C GLY A 91 8.24 -7.22 -0.38
N MET A 92 7.83 -8.46 -0.71
CA MET A 92 7.57 -8.88 -2.08
C MET A 92 6.40 -8.10 -2.71
N VAL A 93 5.27 -8.02 -1.99
CA VAL A 93 4.08 -7.27 -2.45
C VAL A 93 4.43 -5.80 -2.64
N ASN A 94 5.17 -5.19 -1.72
CA ASN A 94 5.58 -3.80 -1.83
C ASN A 94 6.50 -3.56 -3.03
N THR A 95 7.46 -4.45 -3.26
CA THR A 95 8.36 -4.40 -4.44
C THR A 95 7.56 -4.47 -5.74
N ILE A 96 6.58 -5.38 -5.83
CA ILE A 96 5.72 -5.51 -7.01
C ILE A 96 4.88 -4.25 -7.22
N ARG A 97 4.26 -3.74 -6.16
CA ARG A 97 3.46 -2.51 -6.20
C ARG A 97 4.28 -1.33 -6.70
N MET A 98 5.48 -1.14 -6.16
CA MET A 98 6.40 -0.08 -6.55
C MET A 98 6.92 -0.26 -7.98
N ALA A 99 7.25 -1.49 -8.37
CA ALA A 99 7.69 -1.79 -9.73
C ALA A 99 6.60 -1.50 -10.77
N ILE A 100 5.35 -1.87 -10.51
CA ILE A 100 4.22 -1.60 -11.43
C ILE A 100 4.03 -0.10 -11.61
N ALA A 101 3.96 0.67 -10.51
CA ALA A 101 3.81 2.12 -10.57
C ALA A 101 5.01 2.79 -11.27
N GLY A 102 6.22 2.35 -10.94
CA GLY A 102 7.47 2.85 -11.53
C GLY A 102 7.57 2.57 -13.03
N ILE A 103 7.27 1.35 -13.48
CA ILE A 103 7.26 0.97 -14.90
C ILE A 103 6.22 1.78 -15.67
N PHE A 104 5.02 1.94 -15.11
CA PHE A 104 3.96 2.71 -15.75
C PHE A 104 4.38 4.18 -15.96
N LEU A 105 4.84 4.85 -14.91
CA LEU A 105 5.30 6.25 -14.99
C LEU A 105 6.54 6.41 -15.86
N ALA A 106 7.53 5.52 -15.73
CA ALA A 106 8.75 5.54 -16.53
C ALA A 106 8.45 5.32 -18.02
N THR A 107 7.46 4.50 -18.36
CA THR A 107 7.05 4.28 -19.75
C THR A 107 6.44 5.55 -20.33
N ILE A 108 5.53 6.21 -19.60
CA ILE A 108 4.91 7.46 -20.07
C ILE A 108 5.97 8.55 -20.24
N LEU A 109 6.73 8.85 -19.18
CA LEU A 109 7.74 9.91 -19.21
C LEU A 109 8.85 9.60 -20.21
N GLY A 110 9.36 8.37 -20.21
CA GLY A 110 10.39 7.93 -21.14
C GLY A 110 9.95 8.02 -22.59
N THR A 111 8.70 7.66 -22.89
CA THR A 111 8.14 7.79 -24.25
C THR A 111 7.99 9.26 -24.65
N LEU A 112 7.43 10.11 -23.78
CA LEU A 112 7.28 11.55 -24.06
C LEU A 112 8.63 12.23 -24.31
N ILE A 113 9.62 11.95 -23.48
CA ILE A 113 10.98 12.50 -23.63
C ILE A 113 11.66 11.92 -24.87
N GLY A 114 11.47 10.62 -25.14
CA GLY A 114 11.96 9.95 -26.34
C GLY A 114 11.42 10.56 -27.63
N ILE A 115 10.12 10.84 -27.69
CA ILE A 115 9.49 11.57 -28.81
C ILE A 115 10.02 13.00 -28.87
N GLY A 116 10.16 13.69 -27.73
CA GLY A 116 10.70 15.04 -27.65
C GLY A 116 12.11 15.16 -28.25
N ARG A 117 12.95 14.13 -28.10
CA ARG A 117 14.28 14.07 -28.72
C ARG A 117 14.25 14.05 -30.25
N LEU A 118 13.20 13.49 -30.86
CA LEU A 118 13.00 13.43 -32.32
C LEU A 118 12.25 14.65 -32.87
N SER A 119 11.86 15.59 -32.00
CA SER A 119 11.13 16.79 -32.40
C SER A 119 11.94 17.65 -33.38
N SER A 120 11.25 18.23 -34.36
CA SER A 120 11.84 19.23 -35.27
C SER A 120 12.18 20.55 -34.56
N ASN A 121 11.61 20.78 -33.36
CA ASN A 121 11.96 21.93 -32.54
C ASN A 121 13.31 21.69 -31.85
N TRP A 122 14.33 22.44 -32.26
CA TRP A 122 15.69 22.35 -31.74
C TRP A 122 15.77 22.45 -30.21
N LEU A 123 14.98 23.34 -29.58
CA LEU A 123 15.03 23.54 -28.14
C LEU A 123 14.52 22.29 -27.39
N VAL A 124 13.40 21.74 -27.84
CA VAL A 124 12.80 20.53 -27.25
C VAL A 124 13.74 19.34 -27.44
N ALA A 125 14.29 19.15 -28.63
CA ALA A 125 15.23 18.07 -28.93
C ALA A 125 16.50 18.16 -28.08
N LYS A 126 17.02 19.38 -27.86
CA LYS A 126 18.23 19.60 -27.06
C LYS A 126 17.98 19.40 -25.57
N LEU A 127 16.85 19.88 -25.03
CA LEU A 127 16.47 19.68 -23.64
C LEU A 127 16.22 18.21 -23.32
N ALA A 128 15.49 17.49 -24.18
CA ALA A 128 15.27 16.06 -24.04
C ALA A 128 16.60 15.28 -24.09
N SER A 129 17.51 15.64 -24.99
CA SER A 129 18.84 15.01 -25.07
C SER A 129 19.66 15.27 -23.82
N ALA A 130 19.68 16.50 -23.30
CA ALA A 130 20.39 16.85 -22.08
C ALA A 130 19.84 16.09 -20.86
N PHE A 131 18.51 15.96 -20.75
CA PHE A 131 17.88 15.18 -19.70
C PHE A 131 18.30 13.70 -19.76
N ILE A 132 18.23 13.08 -20.95
CA ILE A 132 18.61 11.67 -21.13
C ILE A 132 20.08 11.45 -20.76
N GLU A 133 20.96 12.33 -21.23
CA GLU A 133 22.40 12.25 -20.96
C GLU A 133 22.70 12.40 -19.46
N TYR A 134 22.05 13.36 -18.79
CA TYR A 134 22.14 13.53 -17.33
C TYR A 134 21.70 12.27 -16.58
N MET A 135 20.50 11.74 -16.89
CA MET A 135 19.94 10.55 -16.24
C MET A 135 20.83 9.30 -16.40
N ARG A 136 21.52 9.17 -17.55
CA ARG A 136 22.36 8.01 -17.84
C ARG A 136 23.79 8.12 -17.31
N ASN A 137 24.30 9.34 -17.13
CA ASN A 137 25.69 9.57 -16.74
C ASN A 137 25.87 9.74 -15.23
N ILE A 138 24.81 10.06 -14.49
CA ILE A 138 24.89 10.25 -13.04
C ILE A 138 24.54 8.94 -12.33
N PRO A 139 25.36 8.48 -11.36
CA PRO A 139 25.09 7.28 -10.60
C PRO A 139 23.70 7.31 -9.96
N LEU A 140 23.01 6.17 -9.97
CA LEU A 140 21.68 6.04 -9.34
C LEU A 140 21.72 6.42 -7.85
N LEU A 141 22.82 6.10 -7.16
CA LEU A 141 23.02 6.46 -5.75
C LEU A 141 22.92 7.97 -5.51
N VAL A 142 23.52 8.78 -6.40
CA VAL A 142 23.46 10.24 -6.30
C VAL A 142 22.02 10.73 -6.44
N HIS A 143 21.25 10.15 -7.37
CA HIS A 143 19.83 10.47 -7.52
C HIS A 143 19.05 10.13 -6.26
N ILE A 144 19.23 8.92 -5.70
CA ILE A 144 18.53 8.49 -4.49
C ILE A 144 18.80 9.46 -3.34
N ILE A 145 20.06 9.80 -3.09
CA ILE A 145 20.44 10.72 -2.01
C ILE A 145 19.92 12.14 -2.29
N LEU A 146 20.06 12.64 -3.51
CA LEU A 146 19.58 13.96 -3.91
C LEU A 146 18.08 14.08 -3.65
N PHE A 147 17.27 13.14 -4.17
CA PHE A 147 15.83 13.17 -3.98
C PHE A 147 15.44 12.98 -2.52
N PHE A 148 16.11 12.10 -1.77
CA PHE A 148 15.89 11.94 -0.34
C PHE A 148 16.10 13.27 0.41
N VAL A 149 17.24 13.93 0.21
CA VAL A 149 17.56 15.20 0.87
C VAL A 149 16.62 16.32 0.42
N THR A 150 16.37 16.45 -0.89
CA THR A 150 15.44 17.47 -1.42
C THR A 150 14.03 17.30 -0.88
N ILE A 151 13.50 16.07 -0.86
CA ILE A 151 12.16 15.83 -0.32
C ILE A 151 12.11 16.14 1.18
N ALA A 152 13.08 15.65 1.96
CA ALA A 152 13.12 15.90 3.40
C ALA A 152 13.25 17.39 3.76
N THR A 153 13.94 18.18 2.93
CA THR A 153 14.16 19.62 3.16
C THR A 153 13.02 20.50 2.66
N VAL A 154 12.45 20.18 1.50
CA VAL A 154 11.33 20.95 0.91
C VAL A 154 10.00 20.62 1.60
N PHE A 155 9.85 19.38 2.07
CA PHE A 155 8.67 18.90 2.80
C PHE A 155 9.04 18.52 4.24
N PRO A 156 9.31 19.49 5.13
CA PRO A 156 9.51 19.22 6.55
C PRO A 156 8.24 18.56 7.12
N GLY A 157 8.31 17.26 7.42
CA GLY A 157 7.18 16.40 7.78
C GLY A 157 7.13 15.09 6.99
N PHE A 158 7.81 15.01 5.84
CA PHE A 158 7.96 13.78 5.06
C PHE A 158 8.91 12.81 5.79
N GLY A 159 8.35 12.02 6.72
CA GLY A 159 9.08 11.05 7.54
C GLY A 159 9.06 11.32 9.05
N GLY A 160 8.32 12.33 9.52
CA GLY A 160 8.08 12.54 10.95
C GLY A 160 6.93 11.64 11.42
N ASP A 161 7.26 10.60 12.19
CA ASP A 161 6.26 9.82 12.89
C ASP A 161 5.48 10.68 13.89
N VAL A 162 4.22 10.30 14.10
CA VAL A 162 3.39 10.75 15.22
C VAL A 162 4.15 10.45 16.51
N ASP A 163 4.27 11.43 17.40
CA ASP A 163 4.86 11.17 18.72
C ASP A 163 3.98 10.17 19.47
N SER A 164 4.46 8.92 19.57
CA SER A 164 3.78 7.79 20.22
C SER A 164 3.47 8.04 21.71
N VAL A 165 4.07 9.06 22.32
CA VAL A 165 3.95 9.36 23.76
C VAL A 165 2.90 10.43 24.06
N THR A 166 2.73 11.41 23.17
CA THR A 166 1.78 12.53 23.37
C THR A 166 0.53 12.42 22.51
N GLY A 167 0.54 11.58 21.46
CA GLY A 167 -0.55 11.49 20.48
C GLY A 167 -0.75 12.78 19.68
N GLU A 168 0.13 13.77 19.85
CA GLU A 168 0.02 15.07 19.21
C GLU A 168 0.72 15.03 17.86
N VAL A 169 -0.04 15.27 16.80
CA VAL A 169 0.47 15.25 15.43
C VAL A 169 1.01 16.63 15.11
N ILE A 170 2.34 16.75 15.05
CA ILE A 170 3.01 18.06 15.00
C ILE A 170 3.12 18.62 13.56
N GLN A 171 3.06 17.82 12.48
CA GLN A 171 3.52 18.29 11.16
C GLN A 171 2.63 17.88 9.99
N GLY A 172 1.88 18.85 9.47
CA GLY A 172 1.13 18.79 8.21
C GLY A 172 0.87 20.21 7.68
N PRO A 173 0.46 20.41 6.41
CA PRO A 173 0.20 21.75 5.86
C PRO A 173 -0.81 22.57 6.69
N ILE A 174 -1.70 21.87 7.42
CA ILE A 174 -2.64 22.43 8.37
C ILE A 174 -2.59 21.59 9.66
N PRO A 175 -2.08 22.14 10.79
CA PRO A 175 -2.00 21.42 12.06
C PRO A 175 -3.37 20.85 12.47
N GLY A 176 -3.41 19.54 12.78
CA GLY A 176 -4.60 18.83 13.26
C GLY A 176 -5.67 18.50 12.21
N VAL A 177 -5.52 18.94 10.95
CA VAL A 177 -6.53 18.72 9.89
C VAL A 177 -6.01 17.88 8.74
N LEU A 178 -4.83 18.19 8.20
CA LEU A 178 -4.31 17.49 7.02
C LEU A 178 -2.88 17.06 7.28
N HIS A 179 -2.64 15.74 7.32
CA HIS A 179 -1.33 15.18 7.60
C HIS A 179 -0.82 14.45 6.36
N ILE A 180 0.45 14.66 5.99
CA ILE A 180 1.08 14.02 4.85
C ILE A 180 2.35 13.35 5.36
N SER A 181 2.43 12.03 5.26
CA SER A 181 3.60 11.25 5.67
C SER A 181 4.02 10.27 4.55
N ASN A 182 5.15 9.60 4.76
CA ASN A 182 5.58 8.47 3.94
C ASN A 182 4.57 7.29 3.97
N LYS A 183 3.67 7.25 4.96
CA LYS A 183 2.59 6.24 5.08
C LYS A 183 1.30 6.66 4.37
N GLY A 184 1.17 7.92 3.96
CA GLY A 184 0.03 8.43 3.18
C GLY A 184 -0.49 9.80 3.63
N ILE A 185 -1.66 10.16 3.13
CA ILE A 185 -2.37 11.39 3.53
C ILE A 185 -3.44 11.01 4.56
N SER A 186 -3.37 11.58 5.76
CA SER A 186 -4.40 11.44 6.79
C SER A 186 -5.28 12.69 6.79
N ILE A 187 -6.59 12.46 6.77
CA ILE A 187 -7.63 13.48 6.86
C ILE A 187 -8.49 13.22 8.09
N PRO A 188 -9.17 14.23 8.67
CA PRO A 188 -10.02 14.04 9.82
C PRO A 188 -11.24 13.26 9.34
N ARG A 189 -11.47 12.08 9.91
CA ARG A 189 -12.72 11.36 9.67
C ARG A 189 -13.80 11.95 10.57
N LEU A 190 -15.00 12.14 10.03
CA LEU A 190 -16.18 12.40 10.84
C LEU A 190 -16.47 11.14 11.66
N HIS A 191 -16.25 11.22 12.96
CA HIS A 191 -16.59 10.15 13.90
C HIS A 191 -17.89 10.53 14.60
N ILE A 192 -18.90 9.67 14.48
CA ILE A 192 -20.16 9.83 15.18
C ILE A 192 -19.98 9.22 16.56
N ASP A 193 -19.74 10.09 17.54
CA ASP A 193 -19.55 9.68 18.92
C ASP A 193 -20.89 9.33 19.60
N ASP A 194 -20.81 8.66 20.74
CA ASP A 194 -21.98 8.35 21.54
C ASP A 194 -22.68 9.64 21.98
N GLY A 195 -24.01 9.66 21.87
CA GLY A 195 -24.81 10.86 22.13
C GLY A 195 -25.27 11.61 20.87
N PHE A 196 -24.65 11.41 19.71
CA PHE A 196 -25.04 12.11 18.47
C PHE A 196 -26.49 11.82 18.06
N TYR A 197 -26.92 10.56 18.13
CA TYR A 197 -28.27 10.16 17.74
C TYR A 197 -29.33 10.72 18.70
N GLN A 198 -29.01 10.74 19.99
CA GLN A 198 -29.85 11.33 21.04
C GLN A 198 -29.99 12.84 20.83
N TRP A 199 -28.90 13.52 20.52
CA TRP A 199 -28.90 14.94 20.18
C TRP A 199 -29.73 15.23 18.93
N MET A 200 -29.58 14.42 17.89
CA MET A 200 -30.31 14.55 16.62
C MET A 200 -31.84 14.45 16.82
N ILE A 201 -32.32 13.57 17.71
CA ILE A 201 -33.75 13.48 18.04
C ILE A 201 -34.26 14.81 18.62
N ILE A 202 -33.51 15.42 19.54
CA ILE A 202 -33.89 16.69 20.16
C ILE A 202 -33.93 17.80 19.11
N VAL A 203 -32.99 17.82 18.16
CA VAL A 203 -32.99 18.75 17.02
C VAL A 203 -34.20 18.53 16.11
N VAL A 204 -34.59 17.27 15.84
CA VAL A 204 -35.78 16.95 15.03
C VAL A 204 -37.06 17.42 15.73
N VAL A 205 -37.19 17.22 17.04
CA VAL A 205 -38.31 17.77 17.83
C VAL A 205 -38.29 19.31 17.78
N GLY A 206 -37.10 19.91 17.85
CA GLY A 206 -36.88 21.34 17.65
C GLY A 206 -37.36 21.84 16.29
N LEU A 207 -37.10 21.09 15.20
CA LEU A 207 -37.57 21.42 13.85
C LEU A 207 -39.10 21.37 13.72
N VAL A 208 -39.74 20.37 14.32
CA VAL A 208 -41.21 20.27 14.35
C VAL A 208 -41.80 21.46 15.12
N THR A 209 -41.23 21.77 16.27
CA THR A 209 -41.64 22.91 17.11
C THR A 209 -41.41 24.24 16.40
N ALA A 210 -40.27 24.41 15.74
CA ALA A 210 -39.92 25.59 14.96
C ALA A 210 -40.88 25.79 13.78
N ARG A 211 -41.27 24.72 13.08
CA ARG A 211 -42.27 24.77 12.02
C ARG A 211 -43.64 25.21 12.55
N TRP A 212 -44.03 24.73 13.73
CA TRP A 212 -45.28 25.15 14.37
C TRP A 212 -45.24 26.63 14.78
N VAL A 213 -44.15 27.09 15.40
CA VAL A 213 -43.93 28.50 15.77
C VAL A 213 -43.92 29.40 14.54
N ALA A 214 -43.23 29.00 13.46
CA ALA A 214 -43.21 29.74 12.20
C ALA A 214 -44.61 29.91 11.62
N ARG A 215 -45.39 28.82 11.55
CA ARG A 215 -46.79 28.87 11.08
C ARG A 215 -47.62 29.84 11.91
N LYS A 216 -47.48 29.79 13.24
CA LYS A 216 -48.27 30.65 14.11
C LYS A 216 -47.88 32.13 13.99
N ARG A 217 -46.60 32.41 13.81
CA ARG A 217 -46.08 33.77 13.58
C ARG A 217 -46.51 34.33 12.22
N HIS A 218 -46.58 33.49 11.19
CA HIS A 218 -47.16 33.87 9.90
C HIS A 218 -48.65 34.24 10.03
N GLU A 219 -49.45 33.40 10.69
CA GLU A 219 -50.88 33.71 10.93
C GLU A 219 -51.08 35.04 11.67
N VAL A 220 -50.26 35.31 12.69
CA VAL A 220 -50.33 36.55 13.47
C VAL A 220 -49.93 37.76 12.62
N GLN A 221 -48.89 37.63 11.79
CA GLN A 221 -48.46 38.68 10.86
C GLN A 221 -49.54 39.00 9.83
N ASP A 222 -50.20 37.97 9.28
CA ASP A 222 -51.28 38.14 8.29
C ASP A 222 -52.52 38.82 8.88
N GLN A 223 -52.80 38.60 10.18
CA GLN A 223 -53.97 39.19 10.86
C GLN A 223 -53.72 40.60 11.40
N THR A 224 -52.51 40.89 11.88
CA THR A 224 -52.19 42.13 12.62
C THR A 224 -51.38 43.13 11.82
N GLY A 225 -50.79 42.72 10.69
CA GLY A 225 -49.89 43.57 9.88
C GLY A 225 -48.57 43.93 10.56
N ALA A 226 -48.34 43.47 11.79
CA ALA A 226 -47.11 43.72 12.54
C ALA A 226 -45.99 42.76 12.11
N GLU A 227 -44.75 43.24 12.08
CA GLU A 227 -43.58 42.41 11.75
C GLU A 227 -43.37 41.32 12.81
N SER A 228 -43.67 40.05 12.49
CA SER A 228 -43.59 38.91 13.43
C SER A 228 -42.39 37.98 13.18
N TYR A 229 -41.43 38.40 12.35
CA TYR A 229 -40.19 37.70 11.98
C TYR A 229 -40.22 36.15 12.09
N PRO A 230 -41.09 35.46 11.32
CA PRO A 230 -41.39 34.04 11.53
C PRO A 230 -40.17 33.13 11.35
N ILE A 231 -39.32 33.43 10.36
CA ILE A 231 -38.10 32.64 10.06
C ILE A 231 -37.07 32.77 11.18
N PHE A 232 -36.81 33.99 11.68
CA PHE A 232 -35.87 34.20 12.77
C PHE A 232 -36.33 33.51 14.06
N SER A 233 -37.63 33.52 14.34
CA SER A 233 -38.18 32.79 15.49
C SER A 233 -38.02 31.27 15.35
N ALA A 234 -38.18 30.73 14.13
CA ALA A 234 -37.97 29.31 13.86
C ALA A 234 -36.49 28.91 14.03
N ILE A 235 -35.57 29.72 13.50
CA ILE A 235 -34.12 29.53 13.69
C ILE A 235 -33.76 29.58 15.17
N GLY A 236 -34.29 30.55 15.91
CA GLY A 236 -34.08 30.67 17.36
C GLY A 236 -34.57 29.44 18.13
N VAL A 237 -35.72 28.87 17.75
CA VAL A 237 -36.25 27.64 18.36
C VAL A 237 -35.35 26.44 18.04
N VAL A 238 -34.91 26.25 16.79
CA VAL A 238 -34.00 25.15 16.45
C VAL A 238 -32.68 25.27 17.21
N LEU A 239 -32.10 26.48 17.29
CA LEU A 239 -30.87 26.72 18.04
C LEU A 239 -31.05 26.47 19.54
N ALA A 240 -32.17 26.89 20.11
CA ALA A 240 -32.48 26.62 21.52
C ALA A 240 -32.57 25.11 21.79
N PHE A 241 -33.26 24.36 20.93
CA PHE A 241 -33.35 22.91 21.06
C PHE A 241 -32.00 22.20 20.82
N ALA A 242 -31.20 22.67 19.87
CA ALA A 242 -29.86 22.13 19.63
C ALA A 242 -28.92 22.36 20.83
N LEU A 243 -28.96 23.56 21.42
CA LEU A 243 -28.17 23.92 22.58
C LEU A 243 -28.63 23.17 23.83
N VAL A 244 -29.94 23.11 24.08
CA VAL A 244 -30.51 22.30 25.17
C VAL A 244 -30.19 20.82 24.97
N GLY A 245 -30.31 20.33 23.74
CA GLY A 245 -29.99 18.95 23.38
C GLY A 245 -28.54 18.60 23.68
N TRP A 246 -27.61 19.54 23.49
CA TRP A 246 -26.20 19.34 23.82
C TRP A 246 -25.99 18.95 25.30
N PHE A 247 -26.74 19.56 26.22
CA PHE A 247 -26.64 19.28 27.66
C PHE A 247 -27.53 18.13 28.13
N ILE A 248 -28.65 17.86 27.44
CA ILE A 248 -29.63 16.85 27.86
C ILE A 248 -29.35 15.48 27.23
N HIS A 249 -28.57 15.39 26.15
CA HIS A 249 -28.25 14.11 25.50
C HIS A 249 -27.75 13.00 26.46
N PRO A 250 -26.98 13.26 27.54
CA PRO A 250 -26.52 12.21 28.45
C PRO A 250 -27.66 11.57 29.25
N ILE A 251 -28.75 12.31 29.51
CA ILE A 251 -29.93 11.80 30.22
C ILE A 251 -30.66 10.76 29.36
N PHE A 252 -30.55 10.87 28.04
CA PHE A 252 -31.11 9.93 27.08
C PHE A 252 -30.13 8.83 26.66
N GLY A 253 -29.07 8.57 27.44
CA GLY A 253 -28.09 7.51 27.14
C GLY A 253 -28.73 6.16 26.82
N TRP A 254 -29.81 5.81 27.53
CA TRP A 254 -30.60 4.59 27.29
C TRP A 254 -31.17 4.46 25.88
N VAL A 255 -31.43 5.58 25.18
CA VAL A 255 -31.91 5.59 23.79
C VAL A 255 -30.78 5.18 22.83
N GLY A 256 -29.56 5.63 23.11
CA GLY A 256 -28.36 5.24 22.37
C GLY A 256 -28.15 3.74 22.44
N ASP A 257 -28.08 3.21 23.66
CA ASP A 257 -27.82 1.78 23.89
C ASP A 257 -28.95 0.86 23.42
N ALA A 258 -30.21 1.26 23.59
CA ALA A 258 -31.34 0.38 23.28
C ALA A 258 -31.79 0.42 21.81
N ILE A 259 -31.66 1.57 21.13
CA ILE A 259 -32.20 1.76 19.77
C ILE A 259 -31.08 1.90 18.73
N PHE A 260 -30.01 2.61 19.06
CA PHE A 260 -28.97 2.96 18.09
C PHE A 260 -27.74 2.06 18.16
N ALA A 261 -27.50 1.33 19.25
CA ALA A 261 -26.38 0.37 19.32
C ALA A 261 -26.40 -0.67 18.18
N PRO A 262 -27.54 -1.28 17.80
CA PRO A 262 -27.56 -2.22 16.67
C PRO A 262 -27.25 -1.56 15.32
N ILE A 263 -27.61 -0.29 15.16
CA ILE A 263 -27.37 0.49 13.94
C ILE A 263 -25.89 0.92 13.90
N ARG A 264 -25.34 1.34 15.04
CA ARG A 264 -23.92 1.67 15.20
C ARG A 264 -23.05 0.46 14.90
N ASP A 265 -23.35 -0.70 15.49
CA ASP A 265 -22.58 -1.92 15.26
C ASP A 265 -22.65 -2.38 13.79
N LEU A 266 -23.77 -2.16 13.11
CA LEU A 266 -23.90 -2.42 11.67
C LEU A 266 -23.04 -1.46 10.82
N LEU A 267 -22.97 -0.19 11.21
CA LEU A 267 -22.16 0.83 10.54
C LEU A 267 -20.66 0.64 10.82
N ASP A 268 -20.29 0.37 12.07
CA ASP A 268 -18.90 0.13 12.47
C ASP A 268 -18.38 -1.22 11.94
N GLY A 269 -19.29 -2.16 11.66
CA GLY A 269 -19.00 -3.40 10.95
C GLY A 269 -18.76 -3.23 9.44
N THR A 270 -18.92 -2.02 8.88
CA THR A 270 -18.58 -1.78 7.48
C THR A 270 -17.05 -1.87 7.32
N PRO A 271 -16.54 -2.72 6.39
CA PRO A 271 -15.10 -2.87 6.23
C PRO A 271 -14.46 -1.53 5.86
N GLU A 272 -13.40 -1.11 6.56
CA GLU A 272 -12.66 0.12 6.23
C GLU A 272 -12.22 0.15 4.76
N ALA A 273 -11.96 -1.03 4.18
CA ALA A 273 -11.66 -1.22 2.77
C ALA A 273 -12.78 -0.69 1.83
N LEU A 274 -14.05 -0.78 2.23
CA LEU A 274 -15.19 -0.32 1.43
C LEU A 274 -15.23 1.21 1.36
N VAL A 275 -14.95 1.88 2.49
CA VAL A 275 -14.83 3.34 2.57
C VAL A 275 -13.61 3.82 1.75
N GLN A 276 -12.47 3.14 1.87
CA GLN A 276 -11.28 3.45 1.09
C GLN A 276 -11.49 3.26 -0.42
N VAL A 277 -12.16 2.18 -0.84
CA VAL A 277 -12.49 1.94 -2.26
C VAL A 277 -13.42 3.00 -2.79
N LEU A 278 -14.46 3.39 -2.05
CA LEU A 278 -15.39 4.45 -2.47
C LEU A 278 -14.66 5.79 -2.65
N LEU A 279 -13.79 6.15 -1.71
CA LEU A 279 -12.97 7.36 -1.80
C LEU A 279 -11.98 7.32 -2.96
N THR A 280 -11.40 6.14 -3.24
CA THR A 280 -10.49 5.97 -4.37
C THR A 280 -11.22 6.12 -5.70
N ILE A 281 -12.45 5.62 -5.80
CA ILE A 281 -13.29 5.74 -7.00
C ILE A 281 -13.70 7.20 -7.24
N THR A 282 -14.11 7.93 -6.19
CA THR A 282 -14.48 9.36 -6.33
C THR A 282 -13.28 10.28 -6.56
N ALA A 283 -12.08 9.91 -6.16
CA ALA A 283 -10.86 10.67 -6.46
C ALA A 283 -10.35 10.49 -7.90
N VAL A 284 -10.75 9.38 -8.56
CA VAL A 284 -10.36 9.06 -9.95
C VAL A 284 -11.42 9.49 -10.97
N ALA A 285 -12.65 9.75 -10.53
CA ALA A 285 -13.76 10.25 -11.35
C ALA A 285 -13.78 11.79 -11.43
#